data_AF-A0A8H9QZ74-F1
#
_entry.id   AF-A0A8H9QZ74-F1
#
_cell.length_a   1.000
_cell.length_b   1.000
_cell.length_c   1.000
_cell.angle_alpha   90.00
_cell.angle_beta   90.00
_cell.angle_gamma   90.00
#
_symmetry.space_group_name_H-M   'P 1'
#
loop_
_entity.id
_entity.type
_entity.pdbx_description
1 polymer ?
#
loop_
_entity_poly.entity_id
_entity_poly.type
_entity_poly.pdbx_seq_one_letter_code
_entity_poly.pdbx_strand_id
1 'polypeptide(L)'
;MKNIELMNRSKDLVHSLYNSLSKSKTNKFDDIKEVLLKVYTKLDLYDKKNIPLINRLVNYIYFTAYTKKLTFSSNEENIIRELSEIGKYAGLNGVYRSDYGDKSQF
;
A
#
# COMPACT_ATOMS: atom_id res chain seq x y z
N MET A 1 0.90 -18.78 -8.72
CA MET A 1 0.35 -17.53 -9.29
C MET A 1 1.44 -16.82 -10.08
N LYS A 2 1.18 -16.37 -11.31
CA LYS A 2 2.19 -15.68 -12.14
C LYS A 2 2.38 -14.25 -11.58
N ASN A 3 3.61 -13.75 -11.47
CA ASN A 3 3.92 -12.42 -10.90
C ASN A 3 3.09 -11.26 -11.49
N ILE A 4 2.73 -11.34 -12.78
CA ILE A 4 1.89 -10.36 -13.47
C ILE A 4 0.47 -10.27 -12.86
N GLU A 5 -0.11 -11.41 -12.48
CA GLU A 5 -1.43 -11.48 -11.87
C GLU A 5 -1.45 -10.80 -10.49
N LEU A 6 -0.40 -11.03 -9.69
CA LEU A 6 -0.21 -10.37 -8.39
C LEU A 6 -0.04 -8.85 -8.54
N MET A 7 0.68 -8.39 -9.57
CA MET A 7 0.87 -6.97 -9.83
C MET A 7 -0.42 -6.29 -10.28
N ASN A 8 -1.19 -6.92 -11.18
CA ASN A 8 -2.53 -6.43 -11.56
C ASN A 8 -3.45 -6.35 -10.35
N ARG A 9 -3.49 -7.42 -9.54
CA ARG A 9 -4.32 -7.44 -8.33
C ARG A 9 -3.91 -6.36 -7.33
N SER A 10 -2.60 -6.19 -7.11
CA SER A 10 -2.07 -5.14 -6.25
C SER A 10 -2.47 -3.75 -6.73
N LYS A 11 -2.39 -3.51 -8.05
CA LYS A 11 -2.76 -2.23 -8.67
C LYS A 11 -4.26 -1.93 -8.46
N ASP A 12 -5.13 -2.92 -8.66
CA ASP A 12 -6.58 -2.77 -8.44
C ASP A 12 -6.91 -2.47 -6.97
N LEU A 13 -6.24 -3.15 -6.04
CA LEU A 13 -6.41 -2.94 -4.60
C LEU A 13 -5.93 -1.55 -4.16
N VAL A 14 -4.75 -1.12 -4.64
CA VAL A 14 -4.22 0.23 -4.38
C VAL A 14 -5.17 1.30 -4.90
N HIS A 15 -5.67 1.14 -6.13
CA HIS A 15 -6.64 2.06 -6.73
C HIS A 15 -7.95 2.11 -5.94
N SER A 16 -8.47 0.95 -5.54
CA SER A 16 -9.71 0.82 -4.76
C SER A 16 -9.58 1.49 -3.39
N LEU A 17 -8.46 1.28 -2.70
CA LEU A 17 -8.19 1.92 -1.41
C LEU A 17 -8.08 3.43 -1.55
N TYR A 18 -7.33 3.92 -2.55
CA TYR A 18 -7.21 5.36 -2.83
C TYR A 18 -8.59 6.00 -3.05
N ASN A 19 -9.43 5.39 -3.90
CA ASN A 19 -10.76 5.89 -4.20
C ASN A 19 -11.68 5.86 -2.98
N SER A 20 -11.60 4.83 -2.14
CA SER A 20 -12.36 4.76 -0.89
C SER A 20 -11.98 5.90 0.06
N LEU A 21 -10.68 6.06 0.32
CA LEU A 21 -10.15 7.11 1.20
C LEU A 21 -10.43 8.51 0.66
N SER A 22 -10.48 8.68 -0.66
CA SER A 22 -10.80 9.96 -1.33
C SER A 22 -12.26 10.40 -1.15
N LYS A 23 -13.16 9.50 -0.73
CA LYS A 23 -14.55 9.87 -0.36
C LYS A 23 -14.61 10.56 1.01
N SER A 24 -13.59 10.41 1.85
CA SER A 24 -13.51 11.11 3.13
C SER A 24 -13.39 12.62 2.91
N LYS A 25 -14.21 13.40 3.62
CA LYS A 25 -14.12 14.88 3.62
C LYS A 25 -12.96 15.41 4.49
N THR A 26 -12.23 14.54 5.16
CA THR A 26 -11.12 14.91 6.05
C THR A 26 -9.78 14.74 5.34
N ASN A 27 -8.81 15.60 5.67
CA ASN A 27 -7.42 15.52 5.18
C ASN A 27 -6.57 14.48 5.93
N LYS A 28 -7.15 13.73 6.88
CA LYS A 28 -6.42 12.80 7.74
C LYS A 28 -5.71 11.68 6.96
N PHE A 29 -6.21 11.36 5.76
CA PHE A 29 -5.68 10.32 4.89
C PHE A 29 -4.78 10.84 3.77
N ASP A 30 -4.49 12.14 3.70
CA ASP A 30 -3.78 12.74 2.56
C ASP A 30 -2.39 12.13 2.33
N ASP A 31 -1.63 11.90 3.39
CA ASP A 31 -0.32 11.23 3.29
C ASP A 31 -0.43 9.79 2.78
N ILE A 32 -1.45 9.04 3.23
CA ILE A 32 -1.70 7.68 2.75
C ILE A 32 -2.13 7.70 1.27
N LYS A 33 -2.98 8.65 0.88
CA LYS A 33 -3.40 8.84 -0.52
C LYS A 33 -2.22 9.20 -1.42
N GLU A 34 -1.32 10.07 -0.97
CA GLU A 34 -0.11 10.43 -1.73
C GLU A 34 0.75 9.19 -2.00
N VAL A 35 0.99 8.37 -0.97
CA VAL A 35 1.80 7.15 -1.12
C VAL A 35 1.08 6.10 -1.98
N LEU A 36 -0.24 5.94 -1.85
CA LEU A 36 -1.03 5.06 -2.72
C LEU A 36 -0.91 5.47 -4.19
N LEU A 37 -0.96 6.77 -4.49
CA LEU A 37 -0.80 7.28 -5.85
C LEU A 37 0.60 6.99 -6.39
N LYS A 38 1.66 7.23 -5.60
CA LYS A 38 3.04 6.89 -5.98
C LYS A 38 3.19 5.39 -6.29
N VAL A 39 2.67 4.52 -5.42
CA VAL A 39 2.73 3.07 -5.64
C VAL A 39 1.95 2.66 -6.88
N TYR A 40 0.76 3.21 -7.10
CA TYR A 40 -0.05 2.94 -8.30
C TYR A 40 0.74 3.23 -9.59
N THR A 41 1.38 4.40 -9.69
CA THR A 41 2.19 4.78 -10.86
C THR A 41 3.40 3.87 -11.07
N LYS A 42 3.98 3.32 -10.00
CA LYS A 42 5.11 2.37 -10.12
C LYS A 42 4.65 1.00 -10.58
N LEU A 43 3.50 0.52 -10.12
CA LEU A 43 2.95 -0.77 -10.54
C LEU A 43 2.64 -0.83 -12.05
N ASP A 44 2.34 0.31 -12.68
CA ASP A 44 2.14 0.43 -14.14
C ASP A 44 3.35 0.06 -14.98
N LEU A 45 4.56 0.12 -14.42
CA LEU A 45 5.79 -0.16 -15.14
C LEU A 45 6.09 -1.67 -15.28
N TYR A 46 5.23 -2.53 -14.71
CA TYR A 46 5.35 -3.99 -14.72
C TYR A 46 6.74 -4.56 -14.36
N ASP A 47 7.50 -3.87 -13.49
CA ASP A 47 8.80 -4.32 -13.02
C ASP A 47 8.64 -5.24 -11.79
N LYS A 48 9.26 -6.43 -11.81
CA LYS A 48 9.31 -7.35 -10.67
C LYS A 48 9.97 -6.71 -9.43
N LYS A 49 10.81 -5.69 -9.61
CA LYS A 49 11.40 -4.89 -8.52
C LYS A 49 10.35 -4.10 -7.72
N ASN A 50 9.13 -3.98 -8.22
CA ASN A 50 8.03 -3.30 -7.54
C ASN A 50 7.30 -4.20 -6.52
N ILE A 51 7.54 -5.51 -6.55
CA ILE A 51 6.89 -6.46 -5.63
C ILE A 51 7.14 -6.10 -4.15
N PRO A 52 8.38 -5.77 -3.71
CA PRO A 52 8.64 -5.27 -2.35
C PRO A 52 7.94 -3.95 -1.97
N LEU A 53 7.49 -3.14 -2.94
CA LEU A 53 6.80 -1.88 -2.65
C LEU A 53 5.48 -2.10 -1.92
N ILE A 54 4.79 -3.20 -2.18
CA ILE A 54 3.51 -3.52 -1.52
C ILE A 54 3.72 -3.76 -0.03
N ASN A 55 4.77 -4.49 0.35
CA ASN A 55 5.09 -4.71 1.75
C ASN A 55 5.41 -3.38 2.47
N ARG A 56 6.22 -2.53 1.84
CA ARG A 56 6.51 -1.19 2.38
C ARG A 56 5.23 -0.37 2.53
N LEU A 57 4.36 -0.36 1.52
CA LEU A 57 3.10 0.38 1.52
C LEU A 57 2.24 -0.01 2.72
N VAL A 58 2.08 -1.32 2.95
CA VAL A 58 1.28 -1.84 4.06
C VAL A 58 1.86 -1.42 5.41
N ASN A 59 3.18 -1.51 5.58
CA ASN A 59 3.83 -1.06 6.81
C ASN A 59 3.65 0.45 7.04
N TYR A 60 3.77 1.26 5.98
CA TYR A 60 3.52 2.69 6.04
C TYR A 60 2.07 3.02 6.43
N ILE A 61 1.09 2.30 5.86
CA ILE A 61 -0.33 2.46 6.21
C ILE A 61 -0.55 2.15 7.69
N TYR A 62 -0.06 1.01 8.19
CA TYR A 62 -0.24 0.64 9.59
C TYR A 62 0.44 1.63 10.54
N PHE A 63 1.68 2.02 10.25
CA PHE A 63 2.40 2.99 11.06
C PHE A 63 1.68 4.35 11.10
N THR A 64 1.25 4.85 9.94
CA THR A 64 0.55 6.13 9.83
C THR A 64 -0.80 6.09 10.52
N ALA A 65 -1.56 5.00 10.35
CA ALA A 65 -2.85 4.82 11.00
C ALA A 65 -2.73 4.75 12.51
N TYR A 66 -1.74 4.03 13.04
CA TYR A 66 -1.46 3.98 14.47
C TYR A 66 -1.09 5.37 15.01
N THR A 67 -0.13 6.04 14.38
CA THR A 67 0.39 7.35 14.80
C THR A 67 -0.69 8.44 14.77
N LYS A 68 -1.51 8.47 13.72
CA LYS A 68 -2.57 9.47 13.53
C LYS A 68 -3.93 9.04 14.10
N LYS A 69 -4.02 7.86 14.74
CA LYS A 69 -5.26 7.26 15.26
C LYS A 69 -6.36 7.22 14.21
N LEU A 70 -6.02 6.76 13.00
CA LEU A 70 -6.97 6.61 11.90
C LEU A 70 -7.76 5.32 12.05
N THR A 71 -9.04 5.38 11.70
CA THR A 71 -9.92 4.22 11.62
C THR A 71 -10.35 4.01 10.18
N PHE A 72 -10.25 2.78 9.71
CA PHE A 72 -10.70 2.38 8.38
C PHE A 72 -12.09 1.74 8.48
N SER A 73 -12.84 1.80 7.38
CA SER A 73 -14.05 0.99 7.23
C SER A 73 -13.68 -0.49 7.06
N SER A 74 -14.60 -1.41 7.34
CA SER A 74 -14.37 -2.85 7.16
C SER A 74 -13.96 -3.22 5.73
N ASN A 75 -14.41 -2.47 4.73
CA ASN A 75 -13.99 -2.66 3.34
C ASN A 75 -12.52 -2.27 3.13
N GLU A 76 -12.10 -1.12 3.66
CA GLU A 76 -10.71 -0.66 3.59
C GLU A 76 -9.76 -1.58 4.35
N GLU A 77 -10.16 -2.05 5.53
CA GLU A 77 -9.39 -3.05 6.30
C GLU A 77 -9.20 -4.35 5.52
N ASN A 78 -10.25 -4.81 4.82
CA ASN A 78 -10.15 -5.99 3.96
C ASN A 78 -9.16 -5.79 2.80
N ILE A 79 -9.18 -4.61 2.16
CA ILE A 79 -8.22 -4.28 1.10
C ILE A 79 -6.79 -4.24 1.64
N ILE A 80 -6.57 -3.59 2.79
CA ILE A 80 -5.26 -3.51 3.45
C ILE A 80 -4.75 -4.90 3.83
N ARG A 81 -5.63 -5.76 4.36
CA ARG A 81 -5.31 -7.16 4.67
C ARG A 81 -4.88 -7.93 3.42
N GLU A 82 -5.59 -7.78 2.31
CA GLU A 82 -5.22 -8.46 1.07
C GLU A 82 -3.88 -7.98 0.50
N LEU A 83 -3.63 -6.66 0.53
CA LEU A 83 -2.32 -6.09 0.20
C LEU A 83 -1.22 -6.65 1.12
N SER A 84 -1.50 -6.83 2.42
CA SER A 84 -0.57 -7.41 3.39
C SER A 84 -0.21 -8.85 3.02
N GLU A 85 -1.19 -9.67 2.65
CA GLU A 85 -0.92 -11.05 2.20
C GLU A 85 -0.03 -11.06 0.95
N ILE A 86 -0.32 -10.22 -0.05
CA ILE A 86 0.55 -10.08 -1.24
C ILE A 86 1.96 -9.61 -0.85
N GLY A 87 2.07 -8.64 0.06
CA GLY A 87 3.32 -8.07 0.56
C GLY A 87 4.18 -9.05 1.37
N LYS A 88 3.57 -9.98 2.12
CA LYS A 88 4.31 -11.00 2.88
C LYS A 88 5.07 -11.96 1.96
N TYR A 89 4.43 -12.44 0.90
CA TYR A 89 5.08 -13.30 -0.09
C TYR A 89 6.19 -12.56 -0.85
N ALA A 90 6.04 -11.25 -1.03
CA ALA A 90 7.03 -10.35 -1.63
C ALA A 90 8.25 -10.08 -0.74
N GLY A 91 8.03 -9.97 0.58
CA GLY A 91 9.00 -9.52 1.58
C GLY A 91 10.03 -10.56 2.01
N LEU A 92 9.83 -11.84 1.68
CA LEU A 92 10.78 -12.93 1.99
C LEU A 92 12.17 -12.73 1.33
N ASN A 93 12.32 -11.78 0.40
CA ASN A 93 13.55 -11.54 -0.38
C ASN A 93 14.32 -10.25 -0.01
N GLY A 94 14.00 -9.55 1.10
CA GLY A 94 14.68 -8.28 1.40
C GLY A 94 14.78 -7.94 2.88
N VAL A 95 16.02 -7.71 3.35
CA VAL A 95 16.30 -7.10 4.66
C VAL A 95 15.88 -5.62 4.58
N TYR A 96 14.82 -5.23 5.30
CA TYR A 96 14.39 -3.83 5.34
C TYR A 96 14.50 -3.25 6.75
N ARG A 97 15.33 -2.20 6.87
CA ARG A 97 15.48 -1.34 8.04
C ARG A 97 15.26 0.14 7.65
N SER A 98 14.23 0.42 6.85
CA SER A 98 13.81 1.80 6.59
C SER A 98 12.85 2.27 7.68
N ASP A 99 12.83 3.59 7.93
CA ASP A 99 11.79 4.20 8.75
C ASP A 99 10.43 3.97 8.09
N TYR A 100 9.55 3.22 8.78
CA TYR A 100 8.23 2.87 8.26
C TYR A 100 7.34 4.11 8.01
N GLY A 101 7.65 5.26 8.61
CA GLY A 101 6.91 6.51 8.44
C GLY A 101 7.39 7.42 7.32
N ASP A 102 8.53 7.14 6.66
CA ASP A 102 9.08 8.04 5.66
C ASP A 102 8.46 7.82 4.27
N LYS A 103 7.74 8.80 3.73
CA LYS A 103 7.14 8.70 2.39
C LYS A 103 8.14 8.81 1.23
N SER A 104 9.40 9.19 1.49
CA SER A 104 10.46 9.28 0.48
C SER A 104 10.92 7.90 -0.04
N GLN A 105 10.57 6.83 0.68
CA GLN A 105 10.87 5.44 0.29
C GLN A 105 9.99 4.90 -0.85
N PHE A 106 9.03 5.70 -1.35
CA PHE A 106 7.99 5.35 -2.32
C PHE A 106 8.01 6.18 -3.59
#